data_AF-A0A7V3X3E1-F1
#
_entry.id   AF-A0A7V3X3E1-F1
#
_cell.length_a   1.000
_cell.length_b   1.000
_cell.length_c   1.000
_cell.angle_alpha   90.00
_cell.angle_beta   90.00
_cell.angle_gamma   90.00
#
_symmetry.space_group_name_H-M   'P 1'
#
loop_
_entity.id
_entity.type
_entity.pdbx_description
1 polymer ?
#
loop_
_entity_poly.entity_id
_entity_poly.type
_entity_poly.pdbx_seq_one_letter_code
_entity_poly.pdbx_strand_id
1 'polypeptide(L)'
;VVANLLHCIKRCDLEIAGLASSAYVAGISALVEDEQELGAACIDMGGGATGLSIFMKKHMIYSDSVRLGGDHVTADISQGLQVPMATAERIKTFYGGVVATGMDDRDMIEVGGDTGDWEHDRRTVSRAELIGIMRPRVEEILEEVRARLDAAGFEHLPSQQIVLTGGGSQIPGLDGLATKILGQQVRLGRPMRVQGLPQAATGPAFAASVGLCLFAAHPQDEWWDFDIPAEKYPARSFRRAVKWFKDNW
;
A
#
# COMPACT_ATOMS: atom_id res chain seq x y z
N VAL A 1 -7.94 -15.47 7.47
CA VAL A 1 -7.42 -14.74 6.29
C VAL A 1 -6.23 -15.46 5.67
N VAL A 2 -5.15 -15.72 6.40
CA VAL A 2 -3.93 -16.38 5.87
C VAL A 2 -4.22 -17.71 5.17
N ALA A 3 -4.96 -18.63 5.81
CA ALA A 3 -5.31 -19.92 5.21
C ALA A 3 -6.07 -19.79 3.87
N ASN A 4 -6.91 -18.76 3.72
CA ASN A 4 -7.65 -18.52 2.48
C ASN A 4 -6.71 -18.06 1.36
N LEU A 5 -5.77 -17.15 1.66
CA LEU A 5 -4.75 -16.71 0.70
C LEU A 5 -3.87 -17.87 0.25
N LEU A 6 -3.40 -18.69 1.20
CA LEU A 6 -2.60 -19.88 0.92
C LEU A 6 -3.38 -20.86 0.01
N HIS A 7 -4.67 -21.05 0.29
CA HIS A 7 -5.52 -21.92 -0.52
C HIS A 7 -5.74 -21.39 -1.94
N CYS A 8 -5.97 -20.08 -2.09
CA CYS A 8 -6.12 -19.45 -3.41
C CYS A 8 -4.86 -19.59 -4.27
N ILE A 9 -3.68 -19.34 -3.71
CA ILE A 9 -2.42 -19.47 -4.45
C ILE A 9 -2.16 -20.93 -4.85
N LYS A 10 -2.41 -21.89 -3.95
CA LYS A 10 -2.27 -23.32 -4.26
C LYS A 10 -3.21 -23.80 -5.37
N ARG A 11 -4.39 -23.17 -5.55
CA ARG A 11 -5.31 -23.48 -6.66
C ARG A 11 -4.79 -23.01 -8.02
N CYS A 12 -3.82 -22.12 -8.05
CA CYS A 12 -3.15 -21.67 -9.26
C CYS A 12 -1.91 -22.52 -9.60
N ASP A 13 -1.78 -23.71 -9.01
CA ASP A 13 -0.63 -24.61 -9.16
C ASP A 13 0.72 -23.97 -8.77
N LEU A 14 0.70 -23.04 -7.81
CA LEU A 14 1.88 -22.39 -7.24
C LEU A 14 2.16 -22.88 -5.81
N GLU A 15 3.44 -23.03 -5.49
CA GLU A 15 3.92 -23.27 -4.13
C GLU A 15 4.35 -21.95 -3.47
N ILE A 16 4.17 -21.87 -2.16
CA ILE A 16 4.41 -20.64 -1.39
C ILE A 16 5.72 -20.81 -0.66
N ALA A 17 6.71 -20.00 -1.05
CA ALA A 17 8.02 -20.01 -0.41
C ALA A 17 7.95 -19.45 1.01
N GLY A 18 7.18 -18.38 1.25
CA GLY A 18 7.05 -17.77 2.57
C GLY A 18 6.00 -16.67 2.60
N LEU A 19 5.81 -16.08 3.77
CA LEU A 19 4.91 -14.95 4.02
C LEU A 19 5.65 -13.86 4.77
N ALA A 20 5.42 -12.60 4.40
CA ALA A 20 5.98 -11.44 5.08
C ALA A 20 4.95 -10.32 5.22
N SER A 21 5.13 -9.48 6.23
CA SER A 21 4.34 -8.25 6.40
C SER A 21 4.69 -7.25 5.29
N SER A 22 3.68 -6.67 4.63
CA SER A 22 3.86 -5.68 3.55
C SER A 22 4.68 -4.48 4.02
N ALA A 23 4.36 -3.93 5.19
CA ALA A 23 5.07 -2.77 5.76
C ALA A 23 6.53 -3.09 6.06
N TYR A 24 6.81 -4.30 6.55
CA TYR A 24 8.18 -4.76 6.81
C TYR A 24 9.00 -4.82 5.52
N VAL A 25 8.51 -5.54 4.49
CA VAL A 25 9.26 -5.67 3.24
C VAL A 25 9.35 -4.33 2.49
N ALA A 26 8.32 -3.48 2.58
CA ALA A 26 8.40 -2.12 2.07
C ALA A 26 9.55 -1.35 2.72
N GLY A 27 9.70 -1.46 4.05
CA GLY A 27 10.80 -0.87 4.82
C GLY A 27 12.18 -1.34 4.36
N ILE A 28 12.36 -2.64 4.10
CA ILE A 28 13.61 -3.21 3.57
C ILE A 28 14.05 -2.50 2.28
N SER A 29 13.09 -2.23 1.38
CA SER A 29 13.40 -1.62 0.07
C SER A 29 13.54 -0.10 0.11
N ALA A 30 12.83 0.58 1.01
CA ALA A 30 12.62 2.03 0.96
C ALA A 30 13.39 2.83 2.02
N LEU A 31 13.81 2.19 3.11
CA LEU A 31 14.63 2.83 4.14
C LEU A 31 16.11 2.81 3.76
N VAL A 32 16.82 3.92 4.00
CA VAL A 32 18.29 3.93 3.94
C VAL A 32 18.88 3.28 5.21
N GLU A 33 20.16 2.91 5.17
CA GLU A 33 20.79 2.17 6.26
C GLU A 33 20.82 2.99 7.56
N ASP A 34 21.12 4.28 7.46
CA ASP A 34 21.17 5.18 8.61
C ASP A 34 19.80 5.32 9.30
N GLU A 35 18.71 5.34 8.52
CA GLU A 35 17.34 5.36 9.05
C GLU A 35 17.03 4.08 9.83
N GLN A 36 17.39 2.91 9.29
CA GLN A 36 17.18 1.63 9.96
C GLN A 36 18.06 1.47 11.21
N GLU A 37 19.24 2.08 11.23
CA GLU A 37 20.15 2.03 12.37
C GLU A 37 19.66 2.94 13.52
N LEU A 38 19.32 4.19 13.19
CA LEU A 38 19.04 5.25 14.18
C LEU A 38 17.58 5.34 14.65
N GLY A 39 16.66 4.59 14.04
CA GLY A 39 15.25 4.56 14.43
C GLY A 39 14.33 5.23 13.41
N ALA A 40 13.67 4.44 12.57
CA ALA A 40 12.76 4.93 11.54
C ALA A 40 11.49 4.09 11.42
N ALA A 41 10.39 4.72 11.00
CA ALA A 41 9.14 4.07 10.69
C ALA A 41 8.91 4.04 9.18
N CYS A 42 8.49 2.89 8.65
CA CYS A 42 7.96 2.76 7.31
C CYS A 42 6.42 2.63 7.38
N ILE A 43 5.72 3.54 6.71
CA ILE A 43 4.25 3.56 6.63
C ILE A 43 3.85 3.20 5.20
N ASP A 44 3.29 2.00 5.03
CA ASP A 44 2.86 1.47 3.73
C ASP A 44 1.37 1.72 3.51
N MET A 45 1.04 2.74 2.72
CA MET A 45 -0.33 3.17 2.43
C MET A 45 -0.91 2.36 1.26
N GLY A 46 -1.56 1.25 1.58
CA GLY A 46 -2.25 0.37 0.62
C GLY A 46 -3.68 0.80 0.31
N GLY A 47 -4.40 -0.05 -0.44
CA GLY A 47 -5.83 0.16 -0.77
C GLY A 47 -6.74 -0.07 0.43
N GLY A 48 -6.77 -1.30 0.96
CA GLY A 48 -7.65 -1.65 2.07
C GLY A 48 -7.12 -1.31 3.47
N ALA A 49 -5.80 -1.13 3.62
CA ALA A 49 -5.16 -0.89 4.90
C ALA A 49 -3.86 -0.10 4.74
N THR A 50 -3.46 0.55 5.83
CA THR A 50 -2.17 1.24 5.96
C THR A 50 -1.36 0.49 6.99
N GLY A 51 -0.27 -0.14 6.56
CA GLY A 51 0.63 -0.88 7.42
C GLY A 51 1.72 0.03 7.99
N LEU A 52 2.22 -0.29 9.18
CA LEU A 52 3.35 0.40 9.78
C LEU A 52 4.36 -0.60 10.35
N SER A 53 5.63 -0.22 10.27
CA SER A 53 6.75 -0.97 10.84
C SER A 53 7.80 0.00 11.35
N ILE A 54 8.43 -0.30 12.48
CA ILE A 54 9.48 0.52 13.09
C ILE A 54 10.76 -0.29 13.14
N PHE A 55 11.85 0.31 12.70
CA PHE A 55 13.18 -0.28 12.63
C PHE A 55 14.14 0.45 13.56
N MET A 56 15.00 -0.29 14.24
CA MET A 56 16.13 0.24 15.01
C MET A 56 17.27 -0.78 15.01
N LYS A 57 18.52 -0.33 14.90
CA LYS A 57 19.70 -1.21 14.77
C LYS A 57 19.52 -2.27 13.66
N LYS A 58 18.91 -1.87 12.54
CA LYS A 58 18.63 -2.72 11.37
C LYS A 58 17.63 -3.86 11.59
N HIS A 59 16.94 -3.90 12.73
CA HIS A 59 15.90 -4.88 13.03
C HIS A 59 14.53 -4.21 13.12
N MET A 60 13.49 -4.92 12.70
CA MET A 60 12.11 -4.49 12.96
C MET A 60 11.77 -4.74 14.43
N ILE A 61 11.46 -3.68 15.16
CA ILE A 61 11.12 -3.75 16.60
C ILE A 61 9.61 -3.68 16.86
N TYR A 62 8.82 -3.24 15.87
CA TYR A 62 7.38 -3.09 15.98
C TYR A 62 6.71 -3.17 14.61
N SER A 63 5.51 -3.73 14.54
CA SER A 63 4.64 -3.69 13.36
C SER A 63 3.18 -3.66 13.79
N ASP A 64 2.39 -2.85 13.09
CA ASP A 64 0.95 -2.78 13.27
C ASP A 64 0.27 -2.33 11.96
N SER A 65 -1.04 -2.15 11.98
CA SER A 65 -1.81 -1.66 10.85
C SER A 65 -3.06 -0.89 11.26
N VAL A 66 -3.41 0.08 10.42
CA VAL A 66 -4.69 0.78 10.43
C VAL A 66 -5.55 0.18 9.32
N ARG A 67 -6.82 -0.15 9.64
CA ARG A 67 -7.78 -0.71 8.68
C ARG A 67 -8.45 0.38 7.81
N LEU A 68 -7.64 1.34 7.37
CA LEU A 68 -8.01 2.42 6.47
C LEU A 68 -6.91 2.56 5.42
N GLY A 69 -7.28 2.91 4.20
CA GLY A 69 -6.37 3.01 3.06
C GLY A 69 -7.02 3.70 1.87
N GLY A 70 -6.36 3.64 0.72
CA GLY A 70 -6.80 4.32 -0.51
C GLY A 70 -8.20 3.95 -1.01
N ASP A 71 -8.71 2.75 -0.71
CA ASP A 71 -10.04 2.31 -1.11
C ASP A 71 -11.14 3.05 -0.34
N HIS A 72 -10.85 3.47 0.90
CA HIS A 72 -11.76 4.26 1.72
C HIS A 72 -11.87 5.69 1.17
N VAL A 73 -10.76 6.26 0.70
CA VAL A 73 -10.77 7.55 -0.01
C VAL A 73 -11.62 7.43 -1.28
N THR A 74 -11.48 6.33 -2.02
CA THR A 74 -12.29 6.08 -3.23
C THR A 74 -13.77 5.90 -2.90
N ALA A 75 -14.10 5.23 -1.79
CA ALA A 75 -15.47 5.07 -1.33
C ALA A 75 -16.11 6.43 -0.98
N ASP A 76 -15.38 7.31 -0.30
CA ASP A 76 -15.86 8.64 0.03
C ASP A 76 -16.09 9.49 -1.24
N ILE A 77 -15.20 9.41 -2.24
CA ILE A 77 -15.40 10.06 -3.54
C ILE A 77 -16.63 9.49 -4.25
N SER A 78 -16.79 8.16 -4.26
CA SER A 78 -17.93 7.49 -4.88
C SER A 78 -19.25 7.96 -4.27
N GLN A 79 -19.32 8.06 -2.94
CA GLN A 79 -20.51 8.54 -2.23
C GLN A 79 -20.73 10.04 -2.39
N GLY A 80 -19.68 10.85 -2.25
CA GLY A 80 -19.75 12.31 -2.35
C GLY A 80 -20.12 12.79 -3.76
N LEU A 81 -19.56 12.15 -4.79
CA LEU A 81 -19.82 12.50 -6.19
C LEU A 81 -20.92 11.65 -6.84
N GLN A 82 -21.44 10.63 -6.14
CA GLN A 82 -22.46 9.69 -6.63
C GLN A 82 -22.06 8.99 -7.93
N VAL A 83 -20.81 8.52 -8.00
CA VAL A 83 -20.27 7.78 -9.16
C VAL A 83 -19.85 6.37 -8.79
N PRO A 84 -19.80 5.43 -9.75
CA PRO A 84 -19.27 4.09 -9.49
C PRO A 84 -17.83 4.12 -8.95
N MET A 85 -17.47 3.14 -8.11
CA MET A 85 -16.13 3.01 -7.52
C MET A 85 -15.00 3.09 -8.56
N ALA A 86 -15.19 2.48 -9.73
CA ALA A 86 -14.20 2.52 -10.81
C ALA A 86 -13.97 3.95 -11.35
N THR A 87 -15.03 4.75 -11.48
CA THR A 87 -14.96 6.15 -11.87
C THR A 87 -14.33 7.00 -10.77
N ALA A 88 -14.70 6.75 -9.51
CA ALA A 88 -14.10 7.42 -8.35
C ALA A 88 -12.58 7.17 -8.27
N GLU A 89 -12.11 5.94 -8.50
CA GLU A 89 -10.68 5.62 -8.48
C GLU A 89 -9.92 6.35 -9.60
N ARG A 90 -10.53 6.44 -10.78
CA ARG A 90 -9.96 7.21 -11.90
C ARG A 90 -9.87 8.68 -11.53
N ILE A 91 -10.95 9.29 -11.05
CA ILE A 91 -10.97 10.70 -10.63
C ILE A 91 -9.90 10.96 -9.55
N LYS A 92 -9.82 10.10 -8.52
CA LYS A 92 -8.82 10.16 -7.46
C LYS A 92 -7.39 10.17 -8.03
N THR A 93 -7.11 9.28 -8.97
CA THR A 93 -5.77 9.09 -9.53
C THR A 93 -5.35 10.24 -10.46
N PHE A 94 -6.27 10.75 -11.28
CA PHE A 94 -5.98 11.79 -12.27
C PHE A 94 -6.01 13.21 -11.69
N TYR A 95 -6.93 13.48 -10.76
CA TYR A 95 -7.21 14.85 -10.29
C TYR A 95 -7.03 15.04 -8.77
N GLY A 96 -6.75 13.96 -8.03
CA GLY A 96 -6.70 13.99 -6.58
C GLY A 96 -5.64 14.92 -5.98
N GLY A 97 -5.80 15.21 -4.69
CA GLY A 97 -4.89 16.01 -3.90
C GLY A 97 -5.44 16.26 -2.50
N VAL A 98 -4.60 16.78 -1.62
CA VAL A 98 -4.99 17.12 -0.23
C VAL A 98 -4.75 18.58 0.13
N VAL A 99 -4.26 19.39 -0.81
CA VAL A 99 -4.07 20.83 -0.63
C VAL A 99 -4.81 21.55 -1.73
N ALA A 100 -5.84 22.32 -1.35
CA ALA A 100 -6.59 23.17 -2.26
C ALA A 100 -5.93 24.56 -2.37
N THR A 101 -5.90 25.09 -3.59
CA THR A 101 -5.46 26.43 -3.95
C THR A 101 -6.59 27.16 -4.67
N GLY A 102 -6.55 28.49 -4.75
CA GLY A 102 -7.59 29.25 -5.47
C GLY A 102 -7.68 28.98 -6.98
N MET A 103 -6.69 28.27 -7.57
CA MET A 103 -6.78 27.80 -8.96
C MET A 103 -7.69 26.57 -9.09
N ASP A 104 -7.81 25.76 -8.04
CA ASP A 104 -8.56 24.50 -8.03
C ASP A 104 -10.08 24.70 -8.05
N ASP A 105 -10.55 25.89 -7.68
CA ASP A 105 -11.97 26.28 -7.80
C ASP A 105 -12.40 26.44 -9.28
N ARG A 106 -11.43 26.66 -10.18
CA ARG A 106 -11.65 26.88 -11.61
C ARG A 106 -11.36 25.66 -12.46
N ASP A 107 -10.69 24.65 -11.88
CA ASP A 107 -10.40 23.40 -12.54
C ASP A 107 -11.60 22.47 -12.40
N MET A 108 -12.31 22.23 -13.51
CA MET A 108 -13.56 21.49 -13.55
C MET A 108 -13.31 20.08 -14.08
N ILE A 109 -13.74 19.08 -13.31
CA ILE A 109 -13.63 17.66 -13.61
C ILE A 109 -14.98 17.17 -14.12
N GLU A 110 -14.99 16.47 -15.24
CA GLU A 110 -16.17 15.78 -15.75
C GLU A 110 -16.39 14.47 -14.98
N VAL A 111 -17.58 14.34 -14.40
CA VAL A 111 -17.97 13.23 -13.50
C VAL A 111 -19.02 12.33 -14.15
N GLY A 112 -19.66 12.81 -15.22
CA GLY A 112 -20.71 12.11 -15.96
C GLY A 112 -20.26 10.75 -16.52
N GLY A 113 -21.21 9.81 -16.54
CA GLY A 113 -21.06 8.50 -17.20
C GLY A 113 -21.73 8.48 -18.56
N ASP A 114 -21.67 7.34 -19.24
CA ASP A 114 -22.36 7.08 -20.51
C ASP A 114 -23.77 6.53 -20.20
N THR A 115 -24.58 7.33 -19.49
CA THR A 115 -25.89 6.89 -18.97
C THR A 115 -27.02 7.06 -19.99
N GLY A 116 -26.76 7.76 -21.10
CA GLY A 116 -27.78 8.09 -22.10
C GLY A 116 -28.78 9.15 -21.61
N ASP A 117 -28.47 9.80 -20.48
CA ASP A 117 -29.25 10.86 -19.87
C ASP A 117 -28.44 12.16 -19.94
N TRP A 118 -28.86 13.07 -20.82
CA TRP A 118 -28.09 14.26 -21.22
C TRP A 118 -27.71 15.19 -20.05
N GLU A 119 -28.47 15.20 -18.96
CA GLU A 119 -28.15 15.98 -17.75
C GLU A 119 -27.09 15.31 -16.86
N HIS A 120 -27.12 13.98 -16.72
CA HIS A 120 -26.11 13.23 -15.97
C HIS A 120 -24.76 13.20 -16.68
N ASP A 121 -24.77 13.15 -18.01
CA ASP A 121 -23.57 13.02 -18.84
C ASP A 121 -22.72 14.31 -18.87
N ARG A 122 -23.19 15.44 -18.31
CA ARG A 122 -22.47 16.72 -18.23
C ARG A 122 -22.23 17.24 -16.82
N ARG A 123 -22.39 16.39 -15.80
CA ARG A 123 -22.09 16.80 -14.42
C ARG A 123 -20.59 17.09 -14.29
N THR A 124 -20.27 18.30 -13.84
CA THR A 124 -18.91 18.72 -13.50
C THR A 124 -18.80 19.04 -12.03
N VAL A 125 -17.61 18.83 -11.47
CA VAL A 125 -17.26 19.19 -10.08
C VAL A 125 -15.92 19.89 -10.08
N SER A 126 -15.71 20.82 -9.16
CA SER A 126 -14.41 21.48 -9.07
C SER A 126 -13.38 20.54 -8.44
N ARG A 127 -12.11 20.72 -8.78
CA ARG A 127 -11.01 20.01 -8.10
C ARG A 127 -10.97 20.35 -6.62
N ALA A 128 -11.35 21.56 -6.23
CA ALA A 128 -11.48 21.96 -4.83
C ALA A 128 -12.52 21.12 -4.06
N GLU A 129 -13.67 20.82 -4.68
CA GLU A 129 -14.69 19.94 -4.10
C GLU A 129 -14.16 18.51 -3.90
N LEU A 130 -13.46 17.96 -4.90
CA LEU A 130 -12.80 16.66 -4.80
C LEU A 130 -11.80 16.63 -3.63
N ILE A 131 -10.95 17.66 -3.50
CA ILE A 131 -10.00 17.78 -2.38
C ILE A 131 -10.74 17.85 -1.04
N GLY A 132 -11.88 18.55 -0.99
CA GLY A 132 -12.73 18.65 0.19
C GLY A 132 -13.29 17.29 0.65
N ILE A 133 -13.51 16.35 -0.27
CA ILE A 133 -13.93 14.98 0.03
C ILE A 133 -12.72 14.11 0.45
N MET A 134 -11.60 14.22 -0.28
CA MET A 134 -10.43 13.38 -0.05
C MET A 134 -9.71 13.69 1.26
N ARG A 135 -9.53 14.98 1.56
CA ARG A 135 -8.65 15.43 2.63
C ARG A 135 -9.04 14.90 4.01
N PRO A 136 -10.33 14.95 4.45
CA PRO A 136 -10.71 14.42 5.77
C PRO A 136 -10.35 12.95 5.96
N ARG A 137 -10.53 12.12 4.93
CA ARG A 137 -10.18 10.69 5.01
C ARG A 137 -8.68 10.46 5.11
N VAL A 138 -7.89 11.26 4.39
CA VAL A 138 -6.42 11.18 4.47
C VAL A 138 -5.93 11.67 5.82
N GLU A 139 -6.53 12.74 6.38
CA GLU A 139 -6.24 13.21 7.74
C GLU A 139 -6.53 12.11 8.77
N GLU A 140 -7.71 11.47 8.71
CA GLU A 140 -8.07 10.35 9.60
C GLU A 140 -7.07 9.18 9.51
N ILE A 141 -6.65 8.79 8.31
CA ILE A 141 -5.64 7.73 8.14
C ILE A 141 -4.34 8.12 8.86
N LEU A 142 -3.87 9.36 8.68
CA LEU A 142 -2.63 9.83 9.27
C LEU A 142 -2.73 9.99 10.80
N GLU A 143 -3.89 10.42 11.31
CA GLU A 143 -4.16 10.52 12.75
C GLU A 143 -4.20 9.14 13.42
N GLU A 144 -4.82 8.15 12.79
CA GLU A 144 -4.80 6.76 13.27
C GLU A 144 -3.38 6.18 13.25
N VAL A 145 -2.61 6.45 12.20
CA VAL A 145 -1.19 6.05 12.15
C VAL A 145 -0.39 6.74 13.25
N ARG A 146 -0.63 8.04 13.50
CA ARG A 146 0.00 8.78 14.59
C ARG A 146 -0.26 8.12 15.94
N ALA A 147 -1.51 7.76 16.21
CA ALA A 147 -1.88 7.09 17.45
C ALA A 147 -1.13 5.75 17.65
N ARG A 148 -0.90 4.98 16.58
CA ARG A 148 -0.10 3.74 16.67
C ARG A 148 1.39 4.00 16.88
N LEU A 149 1.95 5.04 16.27
CA LEU A 149 3.34 5.45 16.50
C LEU A 149 3.58 5.91 17.94
N ASP A 150 2.65 6.71 18.48
CA ASP A 150 2.71 7.18 19.87
C ASP A 150 2.59 5.99 20.84
N ALA A 151 1.67 5.05 20.60
CA ALA A 151 1.53 3.83 21.40
C ALA A 151 2.78 2.93 21.35
N ALA A 152 3.55 2.97 20.26
CA ALA A 152 4.81 2.26 20.11
C ALA A 152 6.01 2.97 20.75
N GLY A 153 5.84 4.18 21.29
CA GLY A 153 6.93 4.99 21.85
C GLY A 153 7.88 5.53 20.78
N PHE A 154 7.42 5.73 19.54
CA PHE A 154 8.25 6.17 18.41
C PHE A 154 8.94 7.52 18.67
N GLU A 155 8.30 8.42 19.43
CA GLU A 155 8.83 9.73 19.81
C GLU A 155 10.12 9.67 20.64
N HIS A 156 10.44 8.52 21.23
CA HIS A 156 11.67 8.34 22.00
C HIS A 156 12.85 7.85 21.16
N LEU A 157 12.63 7.55 19.87
CA LEU A 157 13.71 7.13 18.99
C LEU A 157 14.61 8.30 18.58
N PRO A 158 15.92 8.07 18.35
CA PRO A 158 16.86 9.13 18.01
C PRO A 158 16.56 9.85 16.69
N SER A 159 16.22 9.11 15.62
CA SER A 159 16.08 9.68 14.28
C SER A 159 14.67 10.14 13.94
N GLN A 160 13.64 9.45 14.46
CA GLN A 160 12.21 9.75 14.25
C GLN A 160 11.83 9.90 12.76
N GLN A 161 12.59 9.26 11.87
CA GLN A 161 12.36 9.35 10.43
C GLN A 161 11.14 8.53 10.04
N ILE A 162 10.25 9.13 9.27
CA ILE A 162 9.04 8.49 8.76
C ILE A 162 9.13 8.45 7.24
N VAL A 163 9.03 7.24 6.69
CA VAL A 163 9.09 7.00 5.25
C VAL A 163 7.75 6.46 4.78
N LEU A 164 7.07 7.22 3.94
CA LEU A 164 5.78 6.86 3.35
C LEU A 164 5.99 6.02 2.08
N THR A 165 5.33 4.88 1.96
CA THR A 165 5.35 4.01 0.77
C THR A 165 3.94 3.59 0.37
N GLY A 166 3.83 2.76 -0.68
CA GLY A 166 2.55 2.24 -1.14
C GLY A 166 1.84 3.17 -2.12
N GLY A 167 0.77 2.69 -2.74
CA GLY A 167 0.05 3.43 -3.77
C GLY A 167 -0.57 4.73 -3.26
N GLY A 168 -1.11 4.72 -2.03
CA GLY A 168 -1.74 5.87 -1.39
C GLY A 168 -0.76 6.99 -1.03
N SER A 169 0.54 6.68 -0.89
CA SER A 169 1.56 7.70 -0.61
C SER A 169 1.81 8.68 -1.76
N GLN A 170 1.26 8.41 -2.95
CA GLN A 170 1.46 9.22 -4.15
C GLN A 170 0.44 10.36 -4.29
N ILE A 171 -0.46 10.54 -3.32
CA ILE A 171 -1.45 11.62 -3.34
C ILE A 171 -0.72 12.99 -3.33
N PRO A 172 -1.01 13.90 -4.27
CA PRO A 172 -0.36 15.22 -4.30
C PRO A 172 -0.59 16.04 -3.02
N GLY A 173 0.50 16.55 -2.44
CA GLY A 173 0.49 17.35 -1.20
C GLY A 173 0.45 16.53 0.10
N LEU A 174 0.50 15.20 0.00
CA LEU A 174 0.48 14.31 1.17
C LEU A 174 1.71 14.50 2.06
N ASP A 175 2.89 14.73 1.50
CA ASP A 175 4.12 15.02 2.22
C ASP A 175 3.94 16.21 3.19
N GLY A 176 3.37 17.30 2.71
CA GLY A 176 3.09 18.48 3.53
C GLY A 176 2.01 18.23 4.59
N LEU A 177 0.97 17.45 4.28
CA LEU A 177 -0.07 17.09 5.23
C LEU A 177 0.45 16.14 6.32
N ALA A 178 1.16 15.09 5.92
CA ALA A 178 1.79 14.13 6.80
C ALA A 178 2.81 14.80 7.72
N THR A 179 3.58 15.77 7.23
CA THR A 179 4.51 16.55 8.07
C THR A 179 3.78 17.30 9.19
N LYS A 180 2.57 17.80 8.94
CA LYS A 180 1.77 18.50 9.96
C LYS A 180 1.21 17.57 11.04
N ILE A 181 0.89 16.33 10.70
CA ILE A 181 0.23 15.36 11.60
C ILE A 181 1.26 14.45 12.29
N LEU A 182 2.20 13.90 11.53
CA LEU A 182 3.16 12.91 11.99
C LEU A 182 4.45 13.54 12.56
N GLY A 183 4.84 14.74 12.12
CA GLY A 183 6.04 15.45 12.58
C GLY A 183 6.97 15.85 11.43
N GLN A 184 8.09 16.52 11.74
CA GLN A 184 8.92 17.20 10.73
C GLN A 184 9.77 16.29 9.84
N GLN A 185 10.01 15.03 10.23
CA GLN A 185 10.92 14.11 9.54
C GLN A 185 10.14 13.11 8.69
N VAL A 186 9.35 13.60 7.74
CA VAL A 186 8.56 12.77 6.82
C VAL A 186 9.10 12.90 5.40
N ARG A 187 9.29 11.77 4.73
CA ARG A 187 9.61 11.75 3.29
C ARG A 187 8.90 10.64 2.55
N LEU A 188 8.80 10.78 1.24
CA LEU A 188 8.34 9.71 0.35
C LEU A 188 9.45 8.68 0.12
N GLY A 189 9.14 7.42 0.33
CA GLY A 189 10.00 6.27 0.10
C GLY A 189 9.80 5.67 -1.28
N ARG A 190 10.90 5.23 -1.89
CA ARG A 190 10.90 4.46 -3.14
C ARG A 190 11.84 3.27 -2.97
N PRO A 191 11.59 2.15 -3.66
CA PRO A 191 12.55 1.05 -3.66
C PRO A 191 13.92 1.51 -4.16
N MET A 192 14.96 1.19 -3.39
CA MET A 192 16.36 1.50 -3.69
C MET A 192 17.20 0.23 -3.77
N ARG A 193 18.45 0.36 -4.21
CA ARG A 193 19.49 -0.70 -4.18
C ARG A 193 19.21 -1.94 -5.05
N VAL A 194 18.39 -1.81 -6.09
CA VAL A 194 18.16 -2.88 -7.09
C VAL A 194 18.69 -2.46 -8.45
N GLN A 195 19.78 -3.09 -8.90
CA GLN A 195 20.32 -2.87 -10.24
C GLN A 195 19.39 -3.49 -11.29
N GLY A 196 19.14 -2.75 -12.38
CA GLY A 196 18.30 -3.21 -13.49
C GLY A 196 16.79 -3.16 -13.20
N LEU A 197 16.35 -2.50 -12.12
CA LEU A 197 14.93 -2.34 -11.83
C LEU A 197 14.24 -1.53 -12.96
N PRO A 198 13.17 -2.05 -13.58
CA PRO A 198 12.43 -1.30 -14.59
C PRO A 198 11.88 0.00 -14.03
N GLN A 199 11.85 1.06 -14.83
CA GLN A 199 11.35 2.38 -14.41
C GLN A 199 9.91 2.34 -13.87
N ALA A 200 9.08 1.43 -14.38
CA ALA A 200 7.72 1.23 -13.88
C ALA A 200 7.67 0.74 -12.42
N ALA A 201 8.72 0.05 -11.95
CA ALA A 201 8.80 -0.54 -10.62
C ALA A 201 9.57 0.32 -9.61
N THR A 202 9.99 1.54 -9.96
CA THR A 202 10.71 2.45 -9.05
C THR A 202 9.78 3.29 -8.17
N GLY A 203 8.47 3.18 -8.37
CA GLY A 203 7.47 3.95 -7.64
C GLY A 203 7.26 3.44 -6.20
N PRO A 204 6.76 4.28 -5.28
CA PRO A 204 6.43 3.88 -3.90
C PRO A 204 5.46 2.70 -3.82
N ALA A 205 4.56 2.57 -4.80
CA ALA A 205 3.61 1.46 -4.90
C ALA A 205 4.26 0.08 -5.04
N PHE A 206 5.52 0.02 -5.49
CA PHE A 206 6.26 -1.22 -5.67
C PHE A 206 7.23 -1.53 -4.53
N ALA A 207 7.30 -0.71 -3.48
CA ALA A 207 8.20 -0.90 -2.34
C ALA A 207 8.03 -2.29 -1.72
N ALA A 208 6.79 -2.70 -1.42
CA ALA A 208 6.54 -4.02 -0.83
C ALA A 208 6.94 -5.17 -1.77
N SER A 209 6.61 -5.09 -3.06
CA SER A 209 6.94 -6.13 -4.05
C SER A 209 8.45 -6.26 -4.25
N VAL A 210 9.16 -5.14 -4.40
CA VAL A 210 10.63 -5.13 -4.53
C VAL A 210 11.29 -5.60 -3.24
N GLY A 211 10.77 -5.17 -2.09
CA GLY A 211 11.19 -5.63 -0.78
C GLY A 211 11.04 -7.13 -0.57
N LEU A 212 9.95 -7.72 -1.07
CA LEU A 212 9.74 -9.16 -1.01
C LEU A 212 10.78 -9.91 -1.85
N CYS A 213 11.15 -9.40 -3.03
CA CYS A 213 12.23 -9.97 -3.84
C CYS A 213 13.59 -9.86 -3.12
N LEU A 214 13.88 -8.72 -2.50
CA LEU A 214 15.10 -8.53 -1.71
C LEU A 214 15.16 -9.47 -0.52
N PHE A 215 14.06 -9.62 0.20
CA PHE A 215 13.92 -10.54 1.34
C PHE A 215 14.11 -12.00 0.91
N ALA A 216 13.57 -12.40 -0.24
CA ALA A 216 13.76 -13.74 -0.78
C ALA A 216 15.20 -14.00 -1.27
N ALA A 217 15.88 -12.98 -1.81
CA ALA A 217 17.26 -13.08 -2.29
C ALA A 217 18.30 -13.11 -1.16
N HIS A 218 17.99 -12.44 -0.04
CA HIS A 218 18.82 -12.38 1.16
C HIS A 218 17.97 -12.71 2.39
N PRO A 219 17.60 -13.98 2.60
CA PRO A 219 16.82 -14.37 3.76
C PRO A 219 17.64 -14.04 5.01
N GLN A 220 17.19 -13.07 5.79
CA GLN A 220 17.66 -12.86 7.16
C GLN A 220 16.89 -13.80 8.09
N ASP A 221 17.40 -14.04 9.30
CA ASP A 221 16.83 -14.94 10.32
C ASP A 221 15.37 -14.60 10.75
N GLU A 222 14.76 -13.53 10.21
CA GLU A 222 13.36 -13.15 10.41
C GLU A 222 12.38 -13.91 9.49
N TRP A 223 12.72 -15.14 9.11
CA TRP A 223 11.76 -16.08 8.54
C TRP A 223 10.84 -16.57 9.65
N TRP A 224 9.56 -16.17 9.61
CA TRP A 224 8.55 -16.85 10.40
C TRP A 224 8.31 -18.22 9.77
N ASP A 225 9.02 -19.22 10.28
CA ASP A 225 8.79 -20.62 9.96
C ASP A 225 7.48 -20.98 10.66
N PHE A 226 6.37 -20.60 10.04
CA PHE A 226 5.16 -21.33 10.29
C PHE A 226 5.50 -22.74 9.79
N ASP A 227 5.68 -23.67 10.73
CA ASP A 227 5.42 -25.08 10.48
C ASP A 227 3.99 -25.13 9.94
N ILE A 228 3.85 -24.90 8.63
CA ILE A 228 2.63 -25.18 7.90
C ILE A 228 2.53 -26.68 8.09
N PRO A 229 1.53 -27.22 8.82
CA PRO A 229 1.32 -28.64 8.81
C PRO A 229 1.00 -28.95 7.37
N ALA A 230 2.00 -29.41 6.63
CA ALA A 230 1.80 -30.19 5.45
C ALA A 230 1.14 -31.45 6.01
N GLU A 231 -0.18 -31.39 6.22
CA GLU A 231 -0.99 -32.59 6.13
C GLU A 231 -0.50 -33.26 4.86
N LYS A 232 0.21 -34.36 5.06
CA LYS A 232 0.79 -35.19 4.01
C LYS A 232 -0.38 -35.71 3.20
N TYR A 233 -0.89 -34.90 2.28
CA TYR A 233 -1.76 -35.36 1.24
C TYR A 233 -0.92 -36.31 0.39
N PRO A 234 -1.40 -37.56 0.19
CA PRO A 234 -0.58 -38.62 -0.34
C PRO A 234 -0.03 -38.22 -1.70
N ALA A 235 1.27 -38.43 -1.84
CA ALA A 235 2.04 -38.16 -3.04
C ALA A 235 1.24 -38.53 -4.30
N ARG A 236 1.10 -37.54 -5.20
CA ARG A 236 0.85 -37.65 -6.65
C ARG A 236 0.44 -39.05 -7.11
N SER A 237 -0.87 -39.28 -7.29
CA SER A 237 -1.35 -40.49 -7.96
C SER A 237 -0.86 -40.51 -9.41
N PHE A 238 0.02 -41.46 -9.72
CA PHE A 238 0.55 -41.78 -11.06
C PHE A 238 -0.54 -41.85 -12.14
N ARG A 239 -1.80 -42.12 -11.75
CA ARG A 239 -2.97 -42.13 -12.64
C ARG A 239 -3.28 -40.77 -13.29
N ARG A 240 -2.98 -39.64 -12.65
CA ARG A 240 -3.24 -38.31 -13.25
C ARG A 240 -2.19 -37.93 -14.30
N ALA A 241 -0.93 -38.29 -14.09
CA ALA A 241 0.13 -38.09 -15.08
C ALA A 241 -0.14 -38.92 -16.35
N VAL A 242 -0.58 -40.17 -16.19
CA VAL A 242 -0.96 -41.04 -17.32
C VAL A 242 -2.19 -40.51 -18.05
N LYS A 243 -3.17 -39.95 -17.32
CA LYS A 243 -4.36 -39.35 -17.94
C LYS A 243 -4.03 -38.10 -18.76
N TRP A 244 -3.19 -37.20 -18.21
CA TRP A 244 -2.75 -36.01 -18.94
C TRP A 244 -1.96 -36.36 -20.20
N PHE A 245 -1.09 -37.39 -20.14
CA PHE A 245 -0.33 -37.83 -21.31
C PHE A 245 -1.25 -38.38 -22.41
N LYS A 246 -2.26 -39.18 -22.03
CA LYS A 246 -3.23 -39.75 -22.97
C LYS A 246 -4.16 -38.70 -23.60
N ASP A 247 -4.40 -37.60 -22.90
CA ASP A 247 -5.28 -36.52 -23.37
C ASP A 247 -4.52 -35.50 -24.26
N ASN A 248 -3.18 -35.49 -24.25
CA ASN A 248 -2.36 -34.49 -24.96
C ASN A 248 -1.34 -35.08 -25.95
N TRP A 249 -1.24 -36.40 -26.08
CA TRP A 249 -0.37 -37.09 -27.04
C TRP A 249 -0.98 -38.40 -27.51
#